data_AF-A0A1F9AGW1-F1
#
_entry.id   AF-A0A1F9AGW1-F1
#
_cell.length_a   1.000
_cell.length_b   1.000
_cell.length_c   1.000
_cell.angle_alpha   90.00
_cell.angle_beta   90.00
_cell.angle_gamma   90.00
#
_symmetry.space_group_name_H-M   'P 1'
#
loop_
_entity.id
_entity.type
_entity.pdbx_description
1 polymer ?
#
loop_
_entity_poly.entity_id
_entity_poly.type
_entity_poly.pdbx_seq_one_letter_code
_entity_poly.pdbx_strand_id
1 'polypeptide(L)'
;MAALLSVFMIGCTCQDDECGDGDGWNRHRPTVTFVTPANTETGVPINRKITATFSEAMDPATINTATFTVTGPGTAPVTGTVTYDGTNHIAIFTPDSDLTPNTTYIGTITTGAKNPAGVSLAIPFVWIFTTGATADTPQPEVILVSPADLATGVPINTAVTATFSEAMDPATITTATFTLKQGATPISGTVTYVGVIATFTPSSPLAINTVYTATITTGAMDLAGIALGSDFVWSFTTGSTPDTTRPTVILVVPANLATGVPINTAVNATFSEAMNPGTIITANFTLTGPGLTPVVGIVTYNLLTDIATFTPLSPLAVNTKYTATITTGAKDLGGNGLLNNYVWSFTTAAAVVINPAPVALGAAANFVILAGDGISNVPTSAITGDIGVSPASGAFITGFSSPLTCPEVNGTVYAVDAAGPACAAIDAAGLTAAKAALTVAFNDAAGRTVPAPATVSGDQGGTTLPPGIYKSTSSLSIASGNLTLDGQGDANSVWIFQIASTLTTVGCGASVPCATGGNVMLINGADAANVFWQVGSAATIGQFTAFEGTILANDDISIDTGAQINGRLLSGAQPSGAGAVTLISDIVTIP
;
A
#
# COMPACT_ATOMS: atom_id res chain seq x y z
N MET A 1 -51.97 5.45 -37.85
CA MET A 1 -50.79 6.08 -38.49
C MET A 1 -50.29 7.16 -37.53
N ALA A 2 -49.10 6.94 -36.94
CA ALA A 2 -48.14 7.89 -36.33
C ALA A 2 -48.64 9.15 -35.58
N ALA A 3 -48.09 9.60 -34.46
CA ALA A 3 -47.03 9.15 -33.56
C ALA A 3 -47.13 10.06 -32.31
N LEU A 4 -47.02 9.51 -31.10
CA LEU A 4 -46.89 10.28 -29.87
C LEU A 4 -45.40 10.41 -29.55
N LEU A 5 -44.88 11.63 -29.62
CA LEU A 5 -43.53 12.00 -29.18
C LEU A 5 -43.59 12.21 -27.66
N SER A 6 -43.07 11.27 -26.88
CA SER A 6 -42.81 11.44 -25.44
C SER A 6 -41.30 11.51 -25.24
N VAL A 7 -40.86 12.65 -24.71
CA VAL A 7 -39.45 12.96 -24.45
C VAL A 7 -38.98 12.15 -23.24
N PHE A 8 -37.91 11.40 -23.48
CA PHE A 8 -37.09 10.68 -22.52
C PHE A 8 -36.47 11.67 -21.51
N MET A 9 -36.83 11.59 -20.23
CA MET A 9 -35.97 12.10 -19.16
C MET A 9 -35.14 10.94 -18.62
N ILE A 10 -33.83 11.09 -18.73
CA ILE A 10 -32.80 10.18 -18.26
C ILE A 10 -32.91 10.07 -16.73
N GLY A 11 -33.25 8.88 -16.25
CA GLY A 11 -33.08 8.50 -14.85
C GLY A 11 -31.60 8.34 -14.54
N CYS A 12 -31.12 9.07 -13.55
CA CYS A 12 -29.80 8.88 -12.96
C CYS A 12 -29.99 8.41 -11.50
N THR A 13 -29.81 7.11 -11.32
CA THR A 13 -29.14 6.41 -10.21
C THR A 13 -29.13 7.09 -8.83
N CYS A 14 -29.97 6.58 -7.93
CA CYS A 14 -29.69 6.58 -6.50
C CYS A 14 -28.90 5.30 -6.16
N GLN A 15 -27.64 5.47 -5.75
CA GLN A 15 -26.79 4.42 -5.21
C GLN A 15 -26.37 4.90 -3.82
N ASP A 16 -26.71 4.06 -2.83
CA ASP A 16 -26.36 4.08 -1.40
C ASP A 16 -27.31 4.85 -0.45
N ASP A 17 -28.11 4.05 0.27
CA ASP A 17 -28.47 4.10 1.69
C ASP A 17 -28.57 5.48 2.37
N GLU A 18 -29.73 6.12 2.21
CA GLU A 18 -30.61 6.58 3.31
C GLU A 18 -31.84 7.27 2.70
N CYS A 19 -32.83 6.48 2.29
CA CYS A 19 -34.22 6.92 2.21
C CYS A 19 -34.97 6.19 3.31
N GLY A 20 -35.32 6.91 4.38
CA GLY A 20 -36.21 6.40 5.41
C GLY A 20 -37.60 6.22 4.84
N ASP A 21 -37.91 5.00 4.40
CA ASP A 21 -39.26 4.53 4.15
C ASP A 21 -39.50 3.24 4.93
N GLY A 22 -40.61 3.21 5.66
CA GLY A 22 -40.94 2.20 6.67
C GLY A 22 -41.44 0.87 6.12
N ASP A 23 -40.61 0.14 5.38
CA ASP A 23 -40.78 -1.29 5.11
C ASP A 23 -39.50 -2.09 5.46
N GLY A 24 -39.63 -2.99 6.44
CA GLY A 24 -38.51 -3.68 7.05
C GLY A 24 -37.90 -4.78 6.18
N TRP A 25 -36.90 -4.42 5.36
CA TRP A 25 -35.85 -5.36 4.89
C TRP A 25 -34.53 -4.59 4.72
N ASN A 26 -33.77 -4.48 5.80
CA ASN A 26 -32.40 -3.99 5.75
C ASN A 26 -31.55 -4.97 4.91
N ARG A 27 -31.29 -4.62 3.64
CA ARG A 27 -30.65 -5.51 2.65
C ARG A 27 -29.13 -5.46 2.77
N HIS A 28 -28.62 -5.93 3.90
CA HIS A 28 -27.17 -6.08 4.11
C HIS A 28 -26.59 -7.10 3.13
N ARG A 29 -25.39 -6.81 2.61
CA ARG A 29 -24.65 -7.72 1.75
C ARG A 29 -23.80 -8.65 2.62
N PRO A 30 -23.82 -9.97 2.38
CA PRO A 30 -22.98 -10.88 3.13
C PRO A 30 -21.49 -10.66 2.80
N THR A 31 -20.65 -10.81 3.82
CA THR A 31 -19.18 -10.76 3.74
C THR A 31 -18.58 -11.96 4.47
N VAL A 32 -17.37 -12.38 4.08
CA VAL A 32 -16.61 -13.38 4.83
C VAL A 32 -15.82 -12.66 5.91
N THR A 33 -15.96 -13.12 7.15
CA THR A 33 -15.44 -12.46 8.36
C THR A 33 -14.24 -13.18 8.95
N PHE A 34 -14.10 -14.47 8.67
CA PHE A 34 -13.02 -15.32 9.15
C PHE A 34 -12.84 -16.52 8.22
N VAL A 35 -11.60 -17.01 8.07
CA VAL A 35 -11.30 -18.26 7.34
C VAL A 35 -10.26 -19.07 8.09
N THR A 36 -10.34 -20.39 7.95
CA THR A 36 -9.29 -21.32 8.40
C THR A 36 -8.99 -22.28 7.25
N PRO A 37 -7.74 -22.41 6.78
CA PRO A 37 -6.54 -21.67 7.20
C PRO A 37 -6.65 -20.17 6.95
N ALA A 38 -5.93 -19.39 7.75
CA ALA A 38 -5.84 -17.94 7.58
C ALA A 38 -5.20 -17.60 6.23
N ASN A 39 -5.51 -16.41 5.69
CA ASN A 39 -4.88 -15.97 4.45
C ASN A 39 -3.36 -15.89 4.62
N THR A 40 -2.62 -16.44 3.67
CA THR A 40 -1.16 -16.61 3.66
C THR A 40 -0.59 -17.53 4.75
N GLU A 41 -1.43 -18.31 5.45
CA GLU A 41 -0.95 -19.29 6.43
C GLU A 41 -0.04 -20.33 5.75
N THR A 42 1.04 -20.70 6.43
CA THR A 42 2.00 -21.71 5.97
C THR A 42 2.11 -22.82 7.00
N GLY A 43 2.50 -24.02 6.56
CA GLY A 43 2.61 -25.16 7.46
C GLY A 43 1.26 -25.79 7.83
N VAL A 44 0.20 -25.51 7.06
CA VAL A 44 -1.14 -26.06 7.29
C VAL A 44 -1.09 -27.59 7.18
N PRO A 45 -1.59 -28.35 8.17
CA PRO A 45 -1.62 -29.81 8.08
C PRO A 45 -2.39 -30.33 6.86
N ILE A 46 -1.93 -31.44 6.28
CA ILE A 46 -2.46 -31.93 5.00
C ILE A 46 -3.89 -32.49 5.08
N ASN A 47 -4.33 -32.96 6.25
CA ASN A 47 -5.65 -33.52 6.51
C ASN A 47 -6.67 -32.47 7.01
N ARG A 48 -6.39 -31.18 6.78
CA ARG A 48 -7.16 -30.07 7.35
C ARG A 48 -8.41 -29.75 6.52
N LYS A 49 -9.58 -29.70 7.17
CA LYS A 49 -10.79 -29.08 6.61
C LYS A 49 -10.62 -27.56 6.47
N ILE A 50 -11.24 -26.98 5.46
CA ILE A 50 -11.15 -25.54 5.14
C ILE A 50 -12.49 -24.89 5.49
N THR A 51 -12.48 -23.77 6.21
CA THR A 51 -13.71 -23.09 6.69
C THR A 51 -13.76 -21.62 6.29
N ALA A 52 -14.98 -21.10 6.15
CA ALA A 52 -15.26 -19.69 5.95
C ALA A 52 -16.51 -19.27 6.75
N THR A 53 -16.35 -18.26 7.60
CA THR A 53 -17.43 -17.69 8.43
C THR A 53 -18.01 -16.45 7.75
N PHE A 54 -19.33 -16.30 7.75
CA PHE A 54 -20.04 -15.17 7.14
C PHE A 54 -20.53 -14.15 8.17
N SER A 55 -20.74 -12.92 7.72
CA SER A 55 -21.27 -11.81 8.55
C SER A 55 -22.74 -11.98 8.94
N GLU A 56 -23.45 -12.87 8.25
CA GLU A 56 -24.86 -13.13 8.43
C GLU A 56 -25.19 -14.57 7.99
N ALA A 57 -26.43 -14.99 8.25
CA ALA A 57 -26.90 -16.28 7.78
C ALA A 57 -26.92 -16.33 6.24
N MET A 58 -26.33 -17.39 5.68
CA MET A 58 -26.37 -17.71 4.25
C MET A 58 -27.51 -18.68 3.93
N ASP A 59 -27.98 -18.69 2.68
CA ASP A 59 -28.87 -19.71 2.15
C ASP A 59 -28.08 -21.01 1.95
N PRO A 60 -28.36 -22.08 2.74
CA PRO A 60 -27.63 -23.33 2.67
C PRO A 60 -27.65 -23.98 1.28
N ALA A 61 -28.68 -23.75 0.46
CA ALA A 61 -28.75 -24.29 -0.89
C ALA A 61 -27.70 -23.68 -1.83
N THR A 62 -27.25 -22.47 -1.52
CA THR A 62 -26.23 -21.75 -2.29
C THR A 62 -24.81 -21.95 -1.78
N ILE A 63 -24.62 -22.61 -0.63
CA ILE A 63 -23.31 -22.96 -0.08
C ILE A 63 -23.01 -24.42 -0.44
N ASN A 64 -22.28 -24.61 -1.53
CA ASN A 64 -22.01 -25.93 -2.10
C ASN A 64 -20.66 -25.93 -2.84
N THR A 65 -20.29 -27.05 -3.47
CA THR A 65 -18.99 -27.21 -4.16
C THR A 65 -18.81 -26.32 -5.40
N ALA A 66 -19.86 -25.63 -5.87
CA ALA A 66 -19.74 -24.63 -6.93
C ALA A 66 -19.46 -23.21 -6.38
N THR A 67 -19.77 -22.96 -5.11
CA THR A 67 -19.64 -21.64 -4.48
C THR A 67 -18.54 -21.55 -3.43
N PHE A 68 -18.16 -22.68 -2.83
CA PHE A 68 -16.95 -22.82 -2.02
C PHE A 68 -16.03 -23.82 -2.70
N THR A 69 -14.96 -23.31 -3.32
CA THR A 69 -13.97 -24.12 -4.03
C THR A 69 -12.59 -24.00 -3.40
N VAL A 70 -11.80 -25.06 -3.55
CA VAL A 70 -10.37 -25.09 -3.22
C VAL A 70 -9.62 -25.59 -4.46
N THR A 71 -8.56 -24.88 -4.85
CA THR A 71 -7.75 -25.21 -6.03
C THR A 71 -6.26 -25.21 -5.70
N GLY A 72 -5.48 -26.10 -6.31
CA GLY A 72 -4.02 -26.18 -6.17
C GLY A 72 -3.45 -27.60 -6.42
N PRO A 73 -2.16 -27.72 -6.81
CA PRO A 73 -1.26 -26.66 -7.27
C PRO A 73 -1.67 -26.09 -8.64
N GLY A 74 -1.54 -24.77 -8.82
CA GLY A 74 -2.02 -24.06 -10.03
C GLY A 74 -3.54 -23.84 -9.98
N THR A 75 -4.26 -24.23 -11.03
CA THR A 75 -5.74 -24.11 -11.13
C THR A 75 -6.46 -25.46 -11.02
N ALA A 76 -5.76 -26.52 -10.57
CA ALA A 76 -6.34 -27.85 -10.41
C ALA A 76 -7.39 -27.86 -9.29
N PRO A 77 -8.62 -28.34 -9.51
CA PRO A 77 -9.63 -28.41 -8.46
C PRO A 77 -9.31 -29.52 -7.46
N VAL A 78 -9.45 -29.22 -6.16
CA VAL A 78 -9.48 -30.22 -5.09
C VAL A 78 -10.90 -30.77 -5.02
N THR A 79 -11.05 -32.10 -5.03
CA THR A 79 -12.35 -32.73 -4.82
C THR A 79 -12.68 -32.78 -3.34
N GLY A 80 -13.95 -32.59 -3.00
CA GLY A 80 -14.39 -32.53 -1.62
C GLY A 80 -15.90 -32.30 -1.51
N THR A 81 -16.36 -32.24 -0.27
CA THR A 81 -17.75 -31.95 0.08
C THR A 81 -17.85 -30.61 0.80
N VAL A 82 -18.99 -29.93 0.65
CA VAL A 82 -19.26 -28.66 1.34
C VAL A 82 -20.49 -28.83 2.24
N THR A 83 -20.33 -28.45 3.50
CA THR A 83 -21.41 -28.36 4.49
C THR A 83 -21.52 -26.94 5.04
N TYR A 84 -22.67 -26.60 5.61
CA TYR A 84 -22.90 -25.27 6.19
C TYR A 84 -23.55 -25.39 7.58
N ASP A 85 -22.87 -24.83 8.57
CA ASP A 85 -23.39 -24.61 9.92
C ASP A 85 -24.15 -23.28 9.96
N GLY A 86 -25.48 -23.37 9.92
CA GLY A 86 -26.36 -22.22 9.94
C GLY A 86 -26.42 -21.47 11.28
N THR A 87 -25.99 -22.10 12.39
CA THR A 87 -25.98 -21.45 13.71
C THR A 87 -24.79 -20.54 13.87
N ASN A 88 -23.62 -20.96 13.40
CA ASN A 88 -22.37 -20.19 13.48
C ASN A 88 -22.02 -19.44 12.18
N HIS A 89 -22.84 -19.61 11.14
CA HIS A 89 -22.61 -19.08 9.80
C HIS A 89 -21.30 -19.55 9.18
N ILE A 90 -20.96 -20.83 9.33
CA ILE A 90 -19.67 -21.39 8.88
C ILE A 90 -19.90 -22.38 7.74
N ALA A 91 -19.32 -22.09 6.57
CA ALA A 91 -19.17 -23.07 5.51
C ALA A 91 -17.89 -23.89 5.73
N ILE A 92 -17.95 -25.19 5.47
CA ILE A 92 -16.86 -26.15 5.68
C ILE A 92 -16.67 -26.94 4.39
N PHE A 93 -15.49 -26.84 3.80
CA PHE A 93 -15.02 -27.68 2.70
C PHE A 93 -14.15 -28.81 3.28
N THR A 94 -14.60 -30.04 3.07
CA THR A 94 -13.86 -31.25 3.47
C THR A 94 -13.25 -31.90 2.23
N PRO A 95 -11.92 -31.84 2.05
CA PRO A 95 -11.25 -32.57 0.98
C PRO A 95 -11.54 -34.08 1.05
N ASP A 96 -11.71 -34.73 -0.10
CA ASP A 96 -11.95 -36.19 -0.15
C ASP A 96 -10.70 -37.02 0.24
N SER A 97 -9.53 -36.41 0.12
CA SER A 97 -8.22 -36.96 0.49
C SER A 97 -7.33 -35.87 1.05
N ASP A 98 -6.28 -36.27 1.78
CA ASP A 98 -5.25 -35.36 2.24
C ASP A 98 -4.72 -34.48 1.09
N LEU A 99 -4.53 -33.20 1.41
CA LEU A 99 -3.91 -32.24 0.53
C LEU A 99 -2.44 -32.61 0.27
N THR A 100 -1.90 -32.15 -0.85
CA THR A 100 -0.50 -32.42 -1.18
C THR A 100 0.41 -31.64 -0.23
N PRO A 101 1.50 -32.24 0.30
CA PRO A 101 2.45 -31.53 1.17
C PRO A 101 3.15 -30.34 0.48
N ASN A 102 3.53 -29.32 1.27
CA ASN A 102 4.28 -28.13 0.83
C ASN A 102 3.71 -27.45 -0.42
N THR A 103 2.38 -27.41 -0.53
CA THR A 103 1.67 -26.99 -1.73
C THR A 103 0.78 -25.80 -1.41
N THR A 104 0.82 -24.78 -2.28
CA THR A 104 -0.06 -23.62 -2.18
C THR A 104 -1.42 -23.92 -2.79
N TYR A 105 -2.46 -23.63 -2.03
CA TYR A 105 -3.86 -23.72 -2.41
C TYR A 105 -4.53 -22.35 -2.36
N ILE A 106 -5.58 -22.21 -3.15
CA ILE A 106 -6.45 -21.03 -3.22
C ILE A 106 -7.85 -21.47 -2.81
N GLY A 107 -8.34 -20.92 -1.70
CA GLY A 107 -9.75 -20.99 -1.32
C GLY A 107 -10.54 -19.88 -1.99
N THR A 108 -11.77 -20.16 -2.42
CA THR A 108 -12.65 -19.15 -3.03
C THR A 108 -14.08 -19.34 -2.59
N ILE A 109 -14.69 -18.27 -2.07
CA ILE A 109 -16.15 -18.13 -1.98
C ILE A 109 -16.60 -17.25 -3.14
N THR A 110 -17.39 -17.80 -4.06
CA THR A 110 -17.85 -17.07 -5.25
C THR A 110 -19.06 -16.17 -4.93
N THR A 111 -19.41 -15.27 -5.84
CA THR A 111 -20.64 -14.46 -5.76
C THR A 111 -21.92 -15.30 -5.95
N GLY A 112 -21.80 -16.60 -6.20
CA GLY A 112 -22.93 -17.53 -6.20
C GLY A 112 -23.49 -17.80 -4.81
N ALA A 113 -22.68 -17.63 -3.75
CA ALA A 113 -23.13 -17.72 -2.37
C ALA A 113 -24.03 -16.52 -2.00
N LYS A 114 -25.22 -16.80 -1.48
CA LYS A 114 -26.26 -15.79 -1.19
C LYS A 114 -26.80 -15.92 0.23
N ASN A 115 -27.31 -14.82 0.77
CA ASN A 115 -28.14 -14.86 1.96
C ASN A 115 -29.59 -15.31 1.63
N PRO A 116 -30.44 -15.62 2.64
CA PRO A 116 -31.84 -16.01 2.43
C PRO A 116 -32.68 -14.97 1.68
N ALA A 117 -32.25 -13.70 1.66
CA ALA A 117 -32.88 -12.63 0.87
C ALA A 117 -32.41 -12.58 -0.59
N GLY A 118 -31.58 -13.54 -1.02
CA GLY A 118 -31.06 -13.65 -2.39
C GLY A 118 -29.95 -12.67 -2.74
N VAL A 119 -29.35 -12.01 -1.73
CA VAL A 119 -28.23 -11.07 -1.92
C VAL A 119 -26.91 -11.83 -1.93
N SER A 120 -26.12 -11.61 -2.98
CA SER A 120 -24.78 -12.19 -3.15
C SER A 120 -23.70 -11.39 -2.41
N LEU A 121 -22.54 -12.03 -2.20
CA LEU A 121 -21.29 -11.31 -1.95
C LEU A 121 -21.04 -10.29 -3.06
N ALA A 122 -20.44 -9.13 -2.71
CA ALA A 122 -20.15 -8.07 -3.69
C ALA A 122 -19.12 -8.50 -4.74
N ILE A 123 -18.07 -9.20 -4.30
CA ILE A 123 -17.01 -9.79 -5.12
C ILE A 123 -16.68 -11.19 -4.56
N PRO A 124 -16.05 -12.08 -5.34
CA PRO A 124 -15.53 -13.33 -4.81
C PRO A 124 -14.54 -13.06 -3.68
N PHE A 125 -14.65 -13.80 -2.58
CA PHE A 125 -13.66 -13.79 -1.51
C PHE A 125 -12.60 -14.84 -1.82
N VAL A 126 -11.35 -14.42 -1.98
CA VAL A 126 -10.23 -15.30 -2.36
C VAL A 126 -9.14 -15.18 -1.31
N TRP A 127 -8.62 -16.32 -0.86
CA TRP A 127 -7.48 -16.38 0.04
C TRP A 127 -6.56 -17.52 -0.36
N ILE A 128 -5.30 -17.43 0.06
CA ILE A 128 -4.27 -18.43 -0.22
C ILE A 128 -3.78 -19.04 1.08
N PHE A 129 -3.36 -20.31 1.04
CA PHE A 129 -2.67 -20.97 2.14
C PHE A 129 -1.69 -22.01 1.60
N THR A 130 -0.68 -22.37 2.37
CA THR A 130 0.33 -23.36 1.97
C THR A 130 0.40 -24.49 2.99
N THR A 131 0.21 -25.72 2.52
CA THR A 131 0.30 -26.91 3.37
C THR A 131 1.72 -27.13 3.86
N GLY A 132 1.86 -27.76 5.02
CA GLY A 132 3.11 -28.25 5.56
C GLY A 132 3.47 -29.64 5.02
N ALA A 133 4.41 -30.30 5.71
CA ALA A 133 4.91 -31.62 5.30
C ALA A 133 4.07 -32.80 5.83
N THR A 134 3.27 -32.59 6.88
CA THR A 134 2.68 -33.67 7.68
C THR A 134 1.21 -33.44 7.99
N ALA A 135 0.51 -34.53 8.32
CA ALA A 135 -0.84 -34.49 8.86
C ALA A 135 -0.85 -34.00 10.30
N ASP A 136 -1.99 -33.51 10.72
CA ASP A 136 -2.30 -33.18 12.09
C ASP A 136 -2.47 -34.48 12.88
N THR A 137 -1.89 -34.52 14.07
CA THR A 137 -1.85 -35.70 14.95
C THR A 137 -1.92 -35.36 16.44
N PRO A 138 -1.51 -34.17 16.90
CA PRO A 138 -1.89 -33.70 18.23
C PRO A 138 -3.40 -33.75 18.46
N GLN A 139 -3.76 -33.87 19.73
CA GLN A 139 -5.14 -33.89 20.17
C GLN A 139 -5.53 -32.50 20.65
N PRO A 140 -6.75 -32.01 20.34
CA PRO A 140 -7.21 -30.74 20.87
C PRO A 140 -7.30 -30.76 22.40
N GLU A 141 -6.87 -29.67 23.02
CA GLU A 141 -6.94 -29.43 24.46
C GLU A 141 -7.81 -28.21 24.78
N VAL A 142 -8.49 -28.20 25.92
CA VAL A 142 -9.12 -26.99 26.46
C VAL A 142 -8.09 -26.24 27.30
N ILE A 143 -7.68 -25.06 26.85
CA ILE A 143 -6.58 -24.28 27.45
C ILE A 143 -7.07 -23.19 28.40
N LEU A 144 -8.33 -22.75 28.27
CA LEU A 144 -8.92 -21.70 29.11
C LEU A 144 -10.44 -21.87 29.19
N VAL A 145 -11.02 -21.66 30.37
CA VAL A 145 -12.47 -21.62 30.57
C VAL A 145 -12.89 -20.38 31.36
N SER A 146 -14.08 -19.85 31.05
CA SER A 146 -14.74 -18.83 31.85
C SER A 146 -16.22 -19.21 32.04
N PRO A 147 -16.78 -19.23 33.25
CA PRO A 147 -16.10 -18.99 34.52
C PRO A 147 -14.96 -19.98 34.78
N ALA A 148 -13.94 -19.52 35.49
CA ALA A 148 -12.81 -20.37 35.87
C ALA A 148 -13.28 -21.54 36.73
N ASP A 149 -12.55 -22.65 36.70
CA ASP A 149 -12.89 -23.82 37.53
C ASP A 149 -12.90 -23.45 39.02
N LEU A 150 -13.94 -23.93 39.71
CA LEU A 150 -14.27 -23.63 41.10
C LEU A 150 -14.55 -22.15 41.42
N ALA A 151 -14.77 -21.30 40.41
CA ALA A 151 -15.14 -19.90 40.64
C ALA A 151 -16.43 -19.80 41.46
N THR A 152 -16.50 -18.82 42.37
CA THR A 152 -17.67 -18.55 43.21
C THR A 152 -18.18 -17.13 42.98
N GLY A 153 -19.47 -16.88 43.24
CA GLY A 153 -20.05 -15.55 43.07
C GLY A 153 -20.26 -15.18 41.61
N VAL A 154 -20.31 -16.17 40.73
CA VAL A 154 -20.48 -15.97 39.28
C VAL A 154 -21.86 -15.36 39.00
N PRO A 155 -21.95 -14.32 38.16
CA PRO A 155 -23.25 -13.72 37.81
C PRO A 155 -24.23 -14.71 37.18
N ILE A 156 -25.50 -14.62 37.54
CA ILE A 156 -26.52 -15.59 37.09
C ILE A 156 -26.85 -15.54 35.59
N ASN A 157 -26.50 -14.46 34.90
CA ASN A 157 -26.70 -14.26 33.45
C ASN A 157 -25.42 -14.53 32.62
N THR A 158 -24.36 -15.06 33.23
CA THR A 158 -23.10 -15.30 32.51
C THR A 158 -23.24 -16.40 31.45
N ALA A 159 -22.62 -16.19 30.30
CA ALA A 159 -22.30 -17.24 29.34
C ALA A 159 -21.04 -18.00 29.77
N VAL A 160 -20.96 -19.27 29.39
CA VAL A 160 -19.84 -20.16 29.72
C VAL A 160 -18.99 -20.36 28.46
N THR A 161 -17.68 -20.22 28.55
CA THR A 161 -16.75 -20.31 27.42
C THR A 161 -15.66 -21.36 27.65
N ALA A 162 -15.19 -21.94 26.55
CA ALA A 162 -14.02 -22.81 26.50
C ALA A 162 -13.16 -22.42 25.29
N THR A 163 -11.88 -22.19 25.52
CA THR A 163 -10.86 -21.91 24.48
C THR A 163 -10.07 -23.18 24.23
N PHE A 164 -9.93 -23.55 22.96
CA PHE A 164 -9.17 -24.73 22.54
C PHE A 164 -7.74 -24.38 22.14
N SER A 165 -6.84 -25.36 22.17
CA SER A 165 -5.44 -25.25 21.70
C SER A 165 -5.33 -25.00 20.20
N GLU A 166 -6.38 -25.31 19.45
CA GLU A 166 -6.43 -25.26 17.99
C GLU A 166 -7.87 -25.08 17.49
N ALA A 167 -8.02 -24.97 16.17
CA ALA A 167 -9.31 -24.80 15.52
C ALA A 167 -10.11 -26.12 15.51
N MET A 168 -11.25 -26.09 16.19
CA MET A 168 -12.22 -27.18 16.24
C MET A 168 -13.09 -27.24 14.98
N ASP A 169 -13.61 -28.43 14.64
CA ASP A 169 -14.69 -28.59 13.66
C ASP A 169 -16.00 -28.06 14.25
N PRO A 170 -16.53 -26.92 13.74
CA PRO A 170 -17.74 -26.31 14.29
C PRO A 170 -18.95 -27.24 14.28
N ALA A 171 -19.03 -28.17 13.32
CA ALA A 171 -20.13 -29.13 13.24
C ALA A 171 -20.17 -30.09 14.44
N THR A 172 -19.05 -30.24 15.15
CA THR A 172 -18.94 -31.08 16.35
C THR A 172 -19.08 -30.29 17.65
N ILE A 173 -19.09 -28.95 17.60
CA ILE A 173 -19.25 -28.08 18.76
C ILE A 173 -20.73 -27.68 18.88
N THR A 174 -21.49 -28.49 19.61
CA THR A 174 -22.96 -28.35 19.72
C THR A 174 -23.40 -28.48 21.17
N THR A 175 -24.69 -28.31 21.44
CA THR A 175 -25.28 -28.55 22.78
C THR A 175 -25.19 -30.01 23.23
N ALA A 176 -24.83 -30.95 22.35
CA ALA A 176 -24.55 -32.34 22.71
C ALA A 176 -23.13 -32.53 23.24
N THR A 177 -22.17 -31.72 22.79
CA THR A 177 -20.75 -31.86 23.12
C THR A 177 -20.26 -30.79 24.09
N PHE A 178 -20.92 -29.63 24.16
CA PHE A 178 -20.73 -28.63 25.22
C PHE A 178 -22.01 -28.52 26.04
N THR A 179 -21.99 -29.12 27.23
CA THR A 179 -23.15 -29.21 28.13
C THR A 179 -22.93 -28.43 29.42
N LEU A 180 -24.04 -27.98 30.02
CA LEU A 180 -24.08 -27.37 31.35
C LEU A 180 -25.16 -28.09 32.19
N LYS A 181 -24.84 -28.47 33.43
CA LYS A 181 -25.75 -29.20 34.32
C LYS A 181 -25.79 -28.60 35.72
N GLN A 182 -26.97 -28.66 36.34
CA GLN A 182 -27.17 -28.48 37.78
C GLN A 182 -27.32 -29.86 38.41
N GLY A 183 -26.25 -30.41 38.99
CA GLY A 183 -26.22 -31.81 39.41
C GLY A 183 -26.49 -32.73 38.21
N ALA A 184 -27.57 -33.50 38.25
CA ALA A 184 -27.98 -34.37 37.13
C ALA A 184 -28.85 -33.66 36.07
N THR A 185 -29.38 -32.47 36.36
CA THR A 185 -30.34 -31.76 35.51
C THR A 185 -29.63 -30.95 34.43
N PRO A 186 -29.86 -31.21 33.13
CA PRO A 186 -29.32 -30.39 32.05
C PRO A 186 -29.92 -28.98 32.05
N ILE A 187 -29.09 -27.99 31.74
CA ILE A 187 -29.49 -26.61 31.51
C ILE A 187 -29.63 -26.39 30.01
N SER A 188 -30.78 -25.83 29.61
CA SER A 188 -31.01 -25.44 28.22
C SER A 188 -30.22 -24.19 27.87
N GLY A 189 -29.70 -24.16 26.63
CA GLY A 189 -28.93 -23.05 26.12
C GLY A 189 -28.58 -23.25 24.65
N THR A 190 -27.83 -22.31 24.11
CA THR A 190 -27.26 -22.38 22.76
C THR A 190 -25.74 -22.46 22.84
N VAL A 191 -25.12 -23.08 21.83
CA VAL A 191 -23.66 -23.13 21.69
C VAL A 191 -23.29 -22.38 20.42
N THR A 192 -22.38 -21.43 20.54
CA THR A 192 -21.73 -20.77 19.41
C THR A 192 -20.24 -21.05 19.41
N TYR A 193 -19.60 -20.95 18.24
CA TYR A 193 -18.18 -21.18 18.06
C TYR A 193 -17.57 -20.16 17.11
N VAL A 194 -16.56 -19.41 17.58
CA VAL A 194 -15.87 -18.37 16.80
C VAL A 194 -14.37 -18.46 17.06
N GLY A 195 -13.57 -18.54 15.99
CA GLY A 195 -12.12 -18.71 16.08
C GLY A 195 -11.76 -20.05 16.71
N VAL A 196 -11.32 -20.02 17.97
CA VAL A 196 -10.99 -21.20 18.81
C VAL A 196 -11.80 -21.25 20.10
N ILE A 197 -12.91 -20.50 20.17
CA ILE A 197 -13.68 -20.31 21.40
C ILE A 197 -15.11 -20.80 21.20
N ALA A 198 -15.53 -21.77 22.01
CA ALA A 198 -16.92 -22.17 22.15
C ALA A 198 -17.59 -21.39 23.28
N THR A 199 -18.84 -20.96 23.09
CA THR A 199 -19.65 -20.24 24.08
C THR A 199 -20.99 -20.91 24.26
N PHE A 200 -21.27 -21.43 25.45
CA PHE A 200 -22.59 -21.89 25.87
C PHE A 200 -23.34 -20.72 26.53
N THR A 201 -24.45 -20.29 25.95
CA THR A 201 -25.32 -19.24 26.50
C THR A 201 -26.59 -19.87 27.08
N PRO A 202 -26.79 -19.87 28.42
CA PRO A 202 -28.02 -20.36 29.02
C PRO A 202 -29.26 -19.64 28.48
N SER A 203 -30.36 -20.37 28.24
CA SER A 203 -31.61 -19.78 27.73
C SER A 203 -32.38 -18.97 28.77
N SER A 204 -31.99 -19.07 30.04
CA SER A 204 -32.58 -18.34 31.17
C SER A 204 -31.51 -18.11 32.22
N PRO A 205 -31.63 -17.07 33.07
CA PRO A 205 -30.70 -16.86 34.17
C PRO A 205 -30.59 -18.12 35.03
N LEU A 206 -29.34 -18.45 35.39
CA LEU A 206 -29.02 -19.56 36.27
C LEU A 206 -29.59 -19.30 37.67
N ALA A 207 -29.82 -20.37 38.43
CA ALA A 207 -30.27 -20.28 39.81
C ALA A 207 -29.19 -19.64 40.68
N ILE A 208 -29.58 -18.86 41.69
CA ILE A 208 -28.66 -18.22 42.63
C ILE A 208 -27.94 -19.24 43.51
N ASN A 209 -26.71 -18.93 43.95
CA ASN A 209 -25.94 -19.73 44.91
C ASN A 209 -25.91 -21.24 44.59
N THR A 210 -25.79 -21.57 43.31
CA THR A 210 -25.96 -22.93 42.79
C THR A 210 -24.70 -23.38 42.07
N VAL A 211 -24.29 -24.62 42.32
CA VAL A 211 -23.16 -25.25 41.61
C VAL A 211 -23.64 -25.76 40.25
N TYR A 212 -22.90 -25.37 39.22
CA TYR A 212 -23.05 -25.86 37.86
C TYR A 212 -21.79 -26.57 37.40
N THR A 213 -21.98 -27.61 36.60
CA THR A 213 -20.89 -28.39 35.99
C THR A 213 -21.00 -28.26 34.48
N ALA A 214 -19.96 -27.73 33.86
CA ALA A 214 -19.81 -27.67 32.42
C ALA A 214 -18.95 -28.83 31.92
N THR A 215 -19.22 -29.30 30.71
CA THR A 215 -18.48 -30.43 30.11
C THR A 215 -18.32 -30.22 28.62
N ILE A 216 -17.07 -30.29 28.14
CA ILE A 216 -16.76 -30.56 26.74
C ILE A 216 -16.48 -32.06 26.59
N THR A 217 -17.29 -32.77 25.82
CA THR A 217 -17.16 -34.22 25.67
C THR A 217 -16.10 -34.60 24.63
N THR A 218 -15.66 -35.86 24.61
CA THR A 218 -14.85 -36.43 23.51
C THR A 218 -15.55 -36.48 22.15
N GLY A 219 -16.82 -36.08 22.05
CA GLY A 219 -17.51 -35.90 20.77
C GLY A 219 -17.06 -34.63 20.02
N ALA A 220 -16.42 -33.67 20.69
CA ALA A 220 -15.83 -32.49 20.05
C ALA A 220 -14.51 -32.87 19.36
N MET A 221 -14.38 -32.53 18.08
CA MET A 221 -13.25 -32.89 17.22
C MET A 221 -12.64 -31.66 16.55
N ASP A 222 -11.35 -31.74 16.24
CA ASP A 222 -10.67 -30.73 15.44
C ASP A 222 -11.01 -30.81 13.94
N LEU A 223 -10.47 -29.88 13.15
CA LEU A 223 -10.63 -29.86 11.70
C LEU A 223 -9.90 -31.01 10.97
N ALA A 224 -9.10 -31.82 11.67
CA ALA A 224 -8.47 -33.05 11.18
C ALA A 224 -9.28 -34.31 11.55
N GLY A 225 -10.37 -34.16 12.32
CA GLY A 225 -11.21 -35.26 12.79
C GLY A 225 -10.70 -35.97 14.04
N ILE A 226 -9.75 -35.37 14.77
CA ILE A 226 -9.21 -35.89 16.03
C ILE A 226 -10.06 -35.36 17.18
N ALA A 227 -10.60 -36.27 17.99
CA ALA A 227 -11.41 -35.94 19.16
C ALA A 227 -10.57 -35.42 20.34
N LEU A 228 -11.21 -34.77 21.32
CA LEU A 228 -10.63 -34.59 22.66
C LEU A 228 -10.28 -35.94 23.32
N GLY A 229 -9.25 -35.96 24.17
CA GLY A 229 -8.72 -37.20 24.76
C GLY A 229 -9.55 -37.79 25.88
N SER A 230 -10.21 -36.90 26.59
CA SER A 230 -11.17 -37.18 27.64
C SER A 230 -12.15 -36.04 27.71
N ASP A 231 -13.31 -36.29 28.31
CA ASP A 231 -14.23 -35.22 28.67
C ASP A 231 -13.51 -34.19 29.55
N PHE A 232 -13.56 -32.93 29.15
CA PHE A 232 -13.08 -31.82 29.95
C PHE A 232 -14.24 -31.31 30.83
N VAL A 233 -14.11 -31.48 32.14
CA VAL A 233 -15.18 -31.18 33.12
C VAL A 233 -14.69 -30.14 34.10
N TRP A 234 -15.47 -29.09 34.30
CA TRP A 234 -15.20 -28.06 35.31
C TRP A 234 -16.49 -27.58 35.95
N SER A 235 -16.38 -26.89 37.08
CA SER A 235 -17.54 -26.41 37.82
C SER A 235 -17.40 -24.97 38.28
N PHE A 236 -18.52 -24.31 38.53
CA PHE A 236 -18.56 -22.98 39.13
C PHE A 236 -19.82 -22.82 39.97
N THR A 237 -19.80 -21.86 40.89
CA THR A 237 -20.92 -21.53 41.78
C THR A 237 -21.42 -20.13 41.50
N THR A 238 -22.70 -20.02 41.14
CA THR A 238 -23.35 -18.71 40.93
C THR A 238 -23.46 -17.92 42.23
N GLY A 239 -23.50 -16.59 42.11
CA GLY A 239 -23.81 -15.67 43.20
C GLY A 239 -25.31 -15.39 43.31
N SER A 240 -25.64 -14.21 43.84
CA SER A 240 -27.02 -13.77 44.06
C SER A 240 -27.52 -12.70 43.07
N THR A 241 -26.65 -12.17 42.21
CA THR A 241 -26.96 -11.04 41.34
C THR A 241 -26.57 -11.30 39.87
N PRO A 242 -27.31 -10.74 38.91
CA PRO A 242 -26.86 -10.67 37.53
C PRO A 242 -25.74 -9.62 37.39
N ASP A 243 -24.96 -9.76 36.33
CA ASP A 243 -24.04 -8.74 35.87
C ASP A 243 -24.81 -7.70 35.06
N THR A 244 -24.73 -6.45 35.52
CA THR A 244 -25.34 -5.28 34.87
C THR A 244 -24.30 -4.22 34.53
N THR A 245 -23.01 -4.53 34.73
CA THR A 245 -21.91 -3.65 34.37
C THR A 245 -21.77 -3.65 32.86
N ARG A 246 -21.60 -2.48 32.26
CA ARG A 246 -21.42 -2.39 30.80
C ARG A 246 -19.92 -2.41 30.48
N PRO A 247 -19.51 -3.11 29.42
CA PRO A 247 -18.12 -3.07 28.99
C PRO A 247 -17.75 -1.69 28.46
N THR A 248 -16.50 -1.31 28.66
CA THR A 248 -15.89 -0.08 28.13
C THR A 248 -14.63 -0.41 27.35
N VAL A 249 -14.28 0.42 26.36
CA VAL A 249 -12.99 0.33 25.66
C VAL A 249 -11.97 1.15 26.43
N ILE A 250 -10.93 0.50 26.95
CA ILE A 250 -9.90 1.12 27.79
C ILE A 250 -8.69 1.60 26.99
N LEU A 251 -8.42 0.97 25.84
CA LEU A 251 -7.29 1.30 24.98
C LEU A 251 -7.60 0.96 23.52
N VAL A 252 -7.13 1.79 22.59
CA VAL A 252 -7.17 1.52 21.15
C VAL A 252 -5.81 1.72 20.50
N VAL A 253 -5.53 0.90 19.49
CA VAL A 253 -4.35 1.00 18.63
C VAL A 253 -4.83 0.89 17.17
N PRO A 254 -4.45 1.80 16.26
CA PRO A 254 -3.77 3.06 16.50
C PRO A 254 -4.53 3.95 17.50
N ALA A 255 -3.80 4.78 18.23
CA ALA A 255 -4.41 5.73 19.16
C ALA A 255 -5.34 6.71 18.41
N ASN A 256 -6.37 7.21 19.09
CA ASN A 256 -7.30 8.15 18.47
C ASN A 256 -6.55 9.41 17.99
N LEU A 257 -6.82 9.80 16.74
CA LEU A 257 -6.19 10.87 15.98
C LEU A 257 -4.70 10.68 15.68
N ALA A 258 -4.16 9.46 15.81
CA ALA A 258 -2.79 9.17 15.41
C ALA A 258 -2.57 9.47 13.91
N THR A 259 -1.42 10.04 13.58
CA THR A 259 -0.96 10.28 12.21
C THR A 259 0.30 9.46 11.93
N GLY A 260 0.67 9.29 10.66
CA GLY A 260 1.89 8.54 10.33
C GLY A 260 1.75 7.02 10.53
N VAL A 261 0.52 6.51 10.62
CA VAL A 261 0.27 5.10 10.90
C VAL A 261 0.65 4.24 9.68
N PRO A 262 1.42 3.14 9.84
CA PRO A 262 1.75 2.26 8.73
C PRO A 262 0.50 1.71 8.02
N ILE A 263 0.55 1.62 6.69
CA ILE A 263 -0.58 1.17 5.87
C ILE A 263 -1.00 -0.29 6.10
N ASN A 264 -0.14 -1.09 6.72
CA ASN A 264 -0.38 -2.50 7.06
C ASN A 264 -0.75 -2.68 8.54
N THR A 265 -1.15 -1.62 9.26
CA THR A 265 -1.53 -1.73 10.67
C THR A 265 -2.78 -2.59 10.86
N ALA A 266 -2.77 -3.42 11.90
CA ALA A 266 -4.00 -3.91 12.50
C ALA A 266 -4.61 -2.83 13.40
N VAL A 267 -5.90 -2.96 13.70
CA VAL A 267 -6.67 -2.04 14.55
C VAL A 267 -7.18 -2.82 15.76
N ASN A 268 -6.73 -2.45 16.96
CA ASN A 268 -7.02 -3.14 18.21
C ASN A 268 -7.91 -2.29 19.13
N ALA A 269 -8.73 -2.96 19.93
CA ALA A 269 -9.44 -2.39 21.07
C ALA A 269 -9.33 -3.33 22.28
N THR A 270 -8.92 -2.80 23.42
CA THR A 270 -8.90 -3.51 24.71
C THR A 270 -10.15 -3.14 25.51
N PHE A 271 -10.84 -4.14 26.04
CA PHE A 271 -12.05 -3.94 26.85
C PHE A 271 -11.75 -3.96 28.36
N SER A 272 -12.67 -3.42 29.16
CA SER A 272 -12.58 -3.44 30.63
C SER A 272 -12.88 -4.80 31.26
N GLU A 273 -13.38 -5.75 30.48
CA GLU A 273 -13.82 -7.07 30.91
C GLU A 273 -13.95 -8.03 29.71
N ALA A 274 -14.20 -9.30 30.02
CA ALA A 274 -14.37 -10.36 29.02
C ALA A 274 -15.63 -10.16 28.17
N MET A 275 -15.43 -10.06 26.87
CA MET A 275 -16.47 -9.92 25.86
C MET A 275 -16.97 -11.27 25.38
N ASN A 276 -18.23 -11.35 24.96
CA ASN A 276 -18.76 -12.50 24.24
C ASN A 276 -18.17 -12.53 22.82
N PRO A 277 -17.32 -13.51 22.47
CA PRO A 277 -16.65 -13.55 21.16
C PRO A 277 -17.62 -13.61 19.99
N GLY A 278 -18.80 -14.22 20.18
CA GLY A 278 -19.87 -14.27 19.17
C GLY A 278 -20.45 -12.90 18.80
N THR A 279 -20.17 -11.87 19.60
CA THR A 279 -20.57 -10.48 19.33
C THR A 279 -19.41 -9.58 18.91
N ILE A 280 -18.17 -10.05 19.01
CA ILE A 280 -16.97 -9.35 18.53
C ILE A 280 -16.65 -9.84 17.11
N ILE A 281 -17.49 -9.38 16.19
CA ILE A 281 -17.45 -9.73 14.77
C ILE A 281 -17.47 -8.47 13.91
N THR A 282 -17.25 -8.60 12.60
CA THR A 282 -17.21 -7.45 11.66
C THR A 282 -18.50 -6.62 11.63
N ALA A 283 -19.64 -7.18 12.06
CA ALA A 283 -20.89 -6.42 12.23
C ALA A 283 -20.82 -5.40 13.38
N ASN A 284 -20.01 -5.67 14.40
CA ASN A 284 -19.91 -4.85 15.60
C ASN A 284 -18.52 -4.21 15.78
N PHE A 285 -17.52 -4.57 14.98
CA PHE A 285 -16.21 -3.90 14.91
C PHE A 285 -15.86 -3.64 13.44
N THR A 286 -16.06 -2.40 13.00
CA THR A 286 -15.90 -1.98 11.61
C THR A 286 -14.75 -1.00 11.45
N LEU A 287 -14.23 -0.91 10.22
CA LEU A 287 -13.26 0.10 9.78
C LEU A 287 -13.76 0.70 8.46
N THR A 288 -13.83 2.02 8.37
CA THR A 288 -14.21 2.76 7.17
C THR A 288 -13.17 3.80 6.79
N GLY A 289 -13.01 4.08 5.50
CA GLY A 289 -12.12 5.13 4.99
C GLY A 289 -11.66 4.86 3.54
N PRO A 290 -11.44 5.91 2.73
CA PRO A 290 -11.79 7.31 2.98
C PRO A 290 -13.32 7.54 3.03
N GLY A 291 -13.78 8.47 3.87
CA GLY A 291 -15.22 8.71 4.04
C GLY A 291 -15.94 7.53 4.72
N LEU A 292 -17.07 7.11 4.15
CA LEU A 292 -17.87 5.98 4.65
C LEU A 292 -17.54 4.64 3.96
N THR A 293 -16.54 4.60 3.09
CA THR A 293 -16.18 3.38 2.35
C THR A 293 -15.73 2.28 3.32
N PRO A 294 -16.39 1.11 3.36
CA PRO A 294 -15.98 0.01 4.23
C PRO A 294 -14.63 -0.57 3.84
N VAL A 295 -13.77 -0.83 4.82
CA VAL A 295 -12.55 -1.63 4.65
C VAL A 295 -12.90 -3.08 4.91
N VAL A 296 -12.53 -3.97 4.00
CA VAL A 296 -12.69 -5.41 4.20
C VAL A 296 -11.56 -5.92 5.10
N GLY A 297 -11.94 -6.62 6.16
CA GLY A 297 -10.99 -7.15 7.16
C GLY A 297 -11.58 -8.31 7.96
N ILE A 298 -10.74 -8.92 8.77
CA ILE A 298 -11.06 -10.01 9.68
C ILE A 298 -11.07 -9.47 11.11
N VAL A 299 -12.02 -9.91 11.93
CA VAL A 299 -12.07 -9.60 13.37
C VAL A 299 -11.72 -10.86 14.18
N THR A 300 -10.84 -10.70 15.15
CA THR A 300 -10.50 -11.74 16.14
C THR A 300 -10.61 -11.16 17.55
N TYR A 301 -10.77 -12.03 18.55
CA TYR A 301 -10.83 -11.64 19.95
C TYR A 301 -10.02 -12.61 20.81
N ASN A 302 -9.21 -12.07 21.71
CA ASN A 302 -8.41 -12.82 22.67
C ASN A 302 -8.98 -12.66 24.07
N LEU A 303 -9.56 -13.75 24.61
CA LEU A 303 -10.17 -13.80 25.95
C LEU A 303 -9.19 -13.60 27.11
N LEU A 304 -7.89 -13.88 26.92
CA LEU A 304 -6.91 -13.73 27.99
C LEU A 304 -6.49 -12.26 28.18
N THR A 305 -6.48 -11.50 27.09
CA THR A 305 -6.02 -10.10 27.10
C THR A 305 -7.16 -9.10 26.93
N ASP A 306 -8.39 -9.56 26.70
CA ASP A 306 -9.55 -8.74 26.36
C ASP A 306 -9.34 -7.83 25.14
N ILE A 307 -8.58 -8.32 24.15
CA ILE A 307 -8.25 -7.54 22.95
C ILE A 307 -9.04 -8.06 21.74
N ALA A 308 -9.83 -7.19 21.13
CA ALA A 308 -10.35 -7.38 19.79
C ALA A 308 -9.38 -6.78 18.76
N THR A 309 -9.20 -7.46 17.63
CA THR A 309 -8.30 -7.05 16.55
C THR A 309 -9.00 -7.14 15.21
N PHE A 310 -9.11 -6.00 14.52
CA PHE A 310 -9.51 -5.90 13.12
C PHE A 310 -8.25 -5.86 12.25
N THR A 311 -8.12 -6.80 11.32
CA THR A 311 -6.98 -6.88 10.38
C THR A 311 -7.46 -6.63 8.95
N PRO A 312 -7.08 -5.51 8.30
CA PRO A 312 -7.38 -5.27 6.89
C PRO A 312 -6.81 -6.36 5.99
N LEU A 313 -7.57 -6.79 4.97
CA LEU A 313 -7.09 -7.81 4.01
C LEU A 313 -6.14 -7.24 2.94
N SER A 314 -6.21 -5.94 2.72
CA SER A 314 -5.32 -5.20 1.82
C SER A 314 -4.66 -4.05 2.57
N PRO A 315 -3.44 -3.64 2.20
CA PRO A 315 -2.85 -2.41 2.73
C PRO A 315 -3.80 -1.23 2.55
N LEU A 316 -3.90 -0.42 3.59
CA LEU A 316 -4.67 0.82 3.60
C LEU A 316 -4.05 1.84 2.63
N ALA A 317 -4.86 2.77 2.14
CA ALA A 317 -4.38 3.86 1.30
C ALA A 317 -3.47 4.80 2.11
N VAL A 318 -2.45 5.38 1.47
CA VAL A 318 -1.53 6.35 2.09
C VAL A 318 -2.23 7.69 2.37
N ASN A 319 -1.74 8.44 3.35
CA ASN A 319 -2.27 9.75 3.76
C ASN A 319 -3.81 9.79 3.91
N THR A 320 -4.41 8.70 4.35
CA THR A 320 -5.86 8.51 4.33
C THR A 320 -6.37 8.36 5.76
N LYS A 321 -7.43 9.11 6.07
CA LYS A 321 -8.12 9.01 7.35
C LYS A 321 -9.05 7.80 7.35
N TYR A 322 -8.88 6.94 8.34
CA TYR A 322 -9.76 5.81 8.63
C TYR A 322 -10.48 6.01 9.97
N THR A 323 -11.68 5.49 10.07
CA THR A 323 -12.54 5.53 11.26
C THR A 323 -12.92 4.12 11.66
N ALA A 324 -12.56 3.73 12.87
CA ALA A 324 -12.94 2.46 13.47
C ALA A 324 -14.14 2.67 14.40
N THR A 325 -15.07 1.72 14.39
CA THR A 325 -16.28 1.75 15.21
C THR A 325 -16.52 0.41 15.90
N ILE A 326 -16.71 0.44 17.21
CA ILE A 326 -17.28 -0.68 17.97
C ILE A 326 -18.71 -0.31 18.36
N THR A 327 -19.68 -1.11 17.93
CA THR A 327 -21.10 -0.79 18.13
C THR A 327 -21.60 -1.25 19.49
N THR A 328 -22.76 -0.76 19.92
CA THR A 328 -23.48 -1.26 21.11
C THR A 328 -23.95 -2.72 20.99
N GLY A 329 -23.81 -3.35 19.82
CA GLY A 329 -24.07 -4.76 19.59
C GLY A 329 -22.98 -5.69 20.12
N ALA A 330 -21.77 -5.18 20.38
CA ALA A 330 -20.72 -5.90 21.11
C ALA A 330 -21.11 -6.02 22.59
N LYS A 331 -21.21 -7.25 23.10
CA LYS A 331 -21.70 -7.55 24.45
C LYS A 331 -20.68 -8.31 25.27
N ASP A 332 -20.69 -8.11 26.58
CA ASP A 332 -19.98 -8.94 27.54
C ASP A 332 -20.61 -10.35 27.68
N LEU A 333 -20.03 -11.19 28.54
CA LEU A 333 -20.56 -12.52 28.86
C LEU A 333 -21.88 -12.47 29.66
N GLY A 334 -22.21 -11.36 30.33
CA GLY A 334 -23.51 -11.11 30.98
C GLY A 334 -24.60 -10.63 30.01
N GLY A 335 -24.24 -10.32 28.76
CA GLY A 335 -25.14 -9.80 27.74
C GLY A 335 -25.30 -8.27 27.74
N ASN A 336 -24.50 -7.52 28.49
CA ASN A 336 -24.54 -6.05 28.47
C ASN A 336 -23.72 -5.52 27.29
N GLY A 337 -24.32 -4.63 26.49
CA GLY A 337 -23.62 -3.92 25.42
C GLY A 337 -22.95 -2.64 25.91
N LEU A 338 -22.04 -2.09 25.09
CA LEU A 338 -21.47 -0.77 25.34
C LEU A 338 -22.56 0.30 25.54
N LEU A 339 -22.23 1.35 26.30
CA LEU A 339 -23.16 2.47 26.53
C LEU A 339 -23.54 3.19 25.24
N ASN A 340 -22.54 3.49 24.42
CA ASN A 340 -22.65 4.11 23.10
C ASN A 340 -21.67 3.39 22.15
N ASN A 341 -21.83 3.61 20.84
CA ASN A 341 -20.78 3.21 19.89
C ASN A 341 -19.46 3.90 20.27
N TYR A 342 -18.38 3.13 20.33
CA TYR A 342 -17.04 3.66 20.53
C TYR A 342 -16.41 3.92 19.16
N VAL A 343 -16.14 5.19 18.86
CA VAL A 343 -15.65 5.63 17.54
C VAL A 343 -14.32 6.34 17.71
N TRP A 344 -13.32 5.95 16.92
CA TRP A 344 -12.03 6.63 16.86
C TRP A 344 -11.51 6.65 15.43
N SER A 345 -10.56 7.54 15.16
CA SER A 345 -9.96 7.66 13.82
C SER A 345 -8.45 7.75 13.87
N PHE A 346 -7.80 7.43 12.76
CA PHE A 346 -6.36 7.60 12.57
C PHE A 346 -6.08 7.92 11.10
N THR A 347 -4.90 8.47 10.82
CA THR A 347 -4.45 8.80 9.47
C THR A 347 -3.19 8.01 9.15
N THR A 348 -3.23 7.27 8.04
CA THR A 348 -2.06 6.52 7.56
C THR A 348 -0.93 7.46 7.15
N ALA A 349 0.30 6.94 7.17
CA ALA A 349 1.47 7.68 6.75
C ALA A 349 1.30 8.20 5.32
N ALA A 350 1.81 9.41 5.09
CA ALA A 350 2.01 9.89 3.74
C ALA A 350 2.94 8.94 2.98
N ALA A 351 2.81 8.90 1.66
CA ALA A 351 3.81 8.22 0.85
C ALA A 351 5.19 8.78 1.20
N VAL A 352 6.17 7.91 1.42
CA VAL A 352 7.56 8.34 1.58
C VAL A 352 7.98 8.94 0.25
N VAL A 353 8.24 10.25 0.22
CA VAL A 353 8.91 10.88 -0.92
C VAL A 353 10.35 10.41 -0.88
N ILE A 354 10.66 9.38 -1.67
CA ILE A 354 12.06 8.96 -1.84
C ILE A 354 12.69 9.97 -2.79
N ASN A 355 13.49 10.86 -2.23
CA ASN A 355 14.30 11.78 -3.02
C ASN A 355 15.37 10.96 -3.77
N PRO A 356 15.50 11.06 -5.11
CA PRO A 356 16.57 10.39 -5.83
C PRO A 356 17.94 10.80 -5.28
N ALA A 357 18.92 9.90 -5.26
CA ALA A 357 20.30 10.33 -5.00
C ALA A 357 20.80 11.23 -6.16
N PRO A 358 21.64 12.25 -5.92
CA PRO A 358 22.25 13.03 -7.00
C PRO A 358 23.02 12.15 -8.00
N VAL A 359 23.17 12.59 -9.25
CA VAL A 359 23.97 11.89 -10.25
C VAL A 359 25.45 12.22 -10.03
N ALA A 360 26.29 11.21 -9.84
CA ALA A 360 27.71 11.41 -9.60
C ALA A 360 28.45 11.76 -10.92
N LEU A 361 28.78 13.04 -11.10
CA LEU A 361 29.46 13.52 -12.32
C LEU A 361 30.96 13.15 -12.40
N GLY A 362 31.56 12.72 -11.28
CA GLY A 362 32.99 12.39 -11.22
C GLY A 362 33.87 13.54 -11.72
N ALA A 363 34.88 13.25 -12.54
CA ALA A 363 35.78 14.26 -13.10
C ALA A 363 35.07 15.27 -14.04
N ALA A 364 33.89 14.94 -14.58
CA ALA A 364 33.11 15.89 -15.38
C ALA A 364 32.53 17.03 -14.53
N ALA A 365 32.44 16.86 -13.20
CA ALA A 365 31.91 17.89 -12.28
C ALA A 365 32.71 19.20 -12.31
N ASN A 366 34.00 19.13 -12.66
CA ASN A 366 34.92 20.27 -12.68
C ASN A 366 34.66 21.22 -13.86
N PHE A 367 33.92 20.77 -14.88
CA PHE A 367 33.69 21.52 -16.10
C PHE A 367 32.31 22.15 -16.11
N VAL A 368 32.25 23.43 -16.48
CA VAL A 368 30.99 24.09 -16.84
C VAL A 368 30.59 23.73 -18.27
N ILE A 369 31.56 23.49 -19.16
CA ILE A 369 31.34 23.01 -20.52
C ILE A 369 32.33 21.88 -20.84
N LEU A 370 31.82 20.71 -21.24
CA LEU A 370 32.65 19.60 -21.69
C LEU A 370 32.04 19.00 -22.95
N ALA A 371 32.75 19.10 -24.08
CA ALA A 371 32.24 18.68 -25.39
C ALA A 371 33.04 17.53 -26.00
N GLY A 372 32.37 16.74 -26.85
CA GLY A 372 32.97 15.66 -27.63
C GLY A 372 33.67 16.14 -28.91
N ASP A 373 33.03 17.07 -29.63
CA ASP A 373 33.40 17.45 -31.01
C ASP A 373 33.96 18.87 -31.12
N GLY A 374 33.37 19.85 -30.43
CA GLY A 374 33.85 21.23 -30.46
C GLY A 374 33.07 22.17 -29.56
N ILE A 375 33.64 23.36 -29.33
CA ILE A 375 32.98 24.46 -28.63
C ILE A 375 33.09 25.70 -29.51
N SER A 376 31.95 26.33 -29.84
CA SER A 376 31.92 27.58 -30.60
C SER A 376 31.23 28.69 -29.81
N ASN A 377 31.80 29.89 -29.83
CA ASN A 377 31.32 31.04 -29.05
C ASN A 377 31.32 32.32 -29.90
N VAL A 378 30.20 32.60 -30.58
CA VAL A 378 30.05 33.79 -31.43
C VAL A 378 28.61 34.30 -31.42
N PRO A 379 28.34 35.54 -30.96
CA PRO A 379 29.26 36.49 -30.31
C PRO A 379 29.68 36.07 -28.89
N THR A 380 30.60 36.83 -28.29
CA THR A 380 31.25 36.51 -27.01
C THR A 380 30.26 36.36 -25.85
N SER A 381 30.26 35.18 -25.23
CA SER A 381 29.55 34.84 -23.99
C SER A 381 30.34 35.20 -22.72
N ALA A 382 29.75 35.02 -21.54
CA ALA A 382 30.40 35.10 -20.23
C ALA A 382 30.30 33.73 -19.52
N ILE A 383 31.43 33.10 -19.26
CA ILE A 383 31.51 31.72 -18.76
C ILE A 383 32.25 31.72 -17.42
N THR A 384 31.67 31.07 -16.40
CA THR A 384 32.30 30.86 -15.09
C THR A 384 32.45 29.37 -14.83
N GLY A 385 33.70 28.89 -14.80
CA GLY A 385 34.07 27.49 -14.70
C GLY A 385 34.98 27.03 -15.85
N ASP A 386 35.52 25.80 -15.72
CA ASP A 386 36.45 25.24 -16.70
C ASP A 386 35.72 24.71 -17.94
N ILE A 387 36.34 24.85 -19.11
CA ILE A 387 35.82 24.32 -20.37
C ILE A 387 36.79 23.34 -21.02
N GLY A 388 36.29 22.36 -21.77
CA GLY A 388 37.16 21.38 -22.42
C GLY A 388 36.53 20.64 -23.59
N VAL A 389 37.37 20.21 -24.53
CA VAL A 389 36.99 19.37 -25.68
C VAL A 389 37.84 18.11 -25.69
N SER A 390 37.19 16.94 -25.80
CA SER A 390 37.84 15.64 -26.03
C SER A 390 36.82 14.62 -26.55
N PRO A 391 37.19 13.75 -27.51
CA PRO A 391 38.55 13.53 -28.03
C PRO A 391 38.95 14.44 -29.19
N ALA A 392 38.06 15.33 -29.66
CA ALA A 392 38.36 16.21 -30.76
C ALA A 392 39.54 17.16 -30.45
N SER A 393 40.24 17.58 -31.51
CA SER A 393 41.39 18.48 -31.42
C SER A 393 40.99 19.82 -30.77
N GLY A 394 41.94 20.45 -30.06
CA GLY A 394 41.73 21.78 -29.52
C GLY A 394 41.35 22.82 -30.59
N ALA A 395 41.69 22.57 -31.85
CA ALA A 395 41.35 23.44 -32.98
C ALA A 395 39.84 23.70 -33.15
N PHE A 396 39.00 22.82 -32.59
CA PHE A 396 37.54 22.95 -32.58
C PHE A 396 36.99 23.80 -31.42
N ILE A 397 37.86 24.39 -30.60
CA ILE A 397 37.52 25.44 -29.65
C ILE A 397 37.66 26.78 -30.38
N THR A 398 36.54 27.33 -30.85
CA THR A 398 36.48 28.49 -31.75
C THR A 398 35.68 29.65 -31.14
N GLY A 399 36.01 30.88 -31.54
CA GLY A 399 35.39 32.10 -30.98
C GLY A 399 36.13 32.72 -29.77
N PHE A 400 37.19 32.06 -29.28
CA PHE A 400 37.97 32.47 -28.08
C PHE A 400 39.27 33.22 -28.39
N SER A 401 39.35 33.92 -29.53
CA SER A 401 40.63 34.28 -30.15
C SER A 401 41.08 35.74 -29.97
N SER A 402 40.30 36.61 -29.32
CA SER A 402 40.68 38.02 -29.16
C SER A 402 40.06 38.69 -27.92
N PRO A 403 40.86 39.06 -26.90
CA PRO A 403 42.31 38.83 -26.78
C PRO A 403 42.66 37.36 -26.55
N LEU A 404 43.90 36.97 -26.87
CA LEU A 404 44.43 35.58 -26.77
C LEU A 404 44.40 34.97 -25.36
N THR A 405 43.92 35.73 -24.36
CA THR A 405 43.80 35.33 -22.95
C THR A 405 42.43 34.75 -22.60
N CYS A 406 41.50 34.67 -23.55
CA CYS A 406 40.14 34.13 -23.36
C CYS A 406 39.40 34.76 -22.15
N PRO A 407 39.31 36.11 -22.07
CA PRO A 407 38.73 36.81 -20.92
C PRO A 407 37.25 36.50 -20.67
N GLU A 408 36.55 35.92 -21.63
CA GLU A 408 35.19 35.41 -21.49
C GLU A 408 35.08 34.20 -20.55
N VAL A 409 36.17 33.49 -20.26
CA VAL A 409 36.19 32.32 -19.37
C VAL A 409 36.85 32.70 -18.04
N ASN A 410 36.05 32.77 -16.99
CA ASN A 410 36.52 32.79 -15.60
C ASN A 410 36.75 31.36 -15.12
N GLY A 411 37.84 30.77 -15.59
CA GLY A 411 38.22 29.38 -15.41
C GLY A 411 39.39 29.03 -16.34
N THR A 412 39.62 27.74 -16.56
CA THR A 412 40.67 27.24 -17.46
C THR A 412 40.06 26.62 -18.71
N VAL A 413 40.63 26.97 -19.87
CA VAL A 413 40.32 26.31 -21.15
C VAL A 413 41.27 25.12 -21.29
N TYR A 414 40.73 23.91 -21.44
CA TYR A 414 41.51 22.70 -21.64
C TYR A 414 41.36 22.16 -23.07
N ALA A 415 42.47 21.72 -23.66
CA ALA A 415 42.52 21.06 -24.96
C ALA A 415 43.33 19.77 -24.89
N VAL A 416 43.07 18.84 -25.82
CA VAL A 416 43.86 17.60 -25.95
C VAL A 416 45.23 17.82 -26.60
N ASP A 417 45.42 18.93 -27.31
CA ASP A 417 46.61 19.25 -28.08
C ASP A 417 46.89 20.75 -28.15
N ALA A 418 48.04 21.10 -28.74
CA ALA A 418 48.47 22.49 -28.91
C ALA A 418 47.73 23.25 -30.03
N ALA A 419 46.73 22.64 -30.68
CA ALA A 419 45.97 23.28 -31.76
C ALA A 419 44.82 24.16 -31.24
N GLY A 420 44.56 24.12 -29.93
CA GLY A 420 43.58 24.99 -29.27
C GLY A 420 43.94 26.48 -29.25
N PRO A 421 43.05 27.33 -28.73
CA PRO A 421 43.33 28.76 -28.55
C PRO A 421 44.55 28.95 -27.64
N ALA A 422 45.26 30.07 -27.80
CA ALA A 422 46.52 30.31 -27.10
C ALA A 422 46.41 30.31 -25.56
N CYS A 423 45.21 30.53 -25.01
CA CYS A 423 44.93 30.44 -23.58
C CYS A 423 44.78 29.01 -23.05
N ALA A 424 44.68 28.00 -23.93
CA ALA A 424 44.34 26.64 -23.55
C ALA A 424 45.51 25.92 -22.88
N ALA A 425 45.23 25.27 -21.75
CA ALA A 425 46.10 24.29 -21.13
C ALA A 425 45.93 22.93 -21.81
N ILE A 426 47.04 22.23 -22.06
CA ILE A 426 47.02 20.89 -22.65
C ILE A 426 46.87 19.86 -21.54
N ASP A 427 45.72 19.16 -21.49
CA ASP A 427 45.47 18.07 -20.54
C ASP A 427 44.60 16.96 -21.16
N ALA A 428 45.16 16.26 -22.13
CA ALA A 428 44.46 15.16 -22.80
C ALA A 428 44.03 14.04 -21.82
N ALA A 429 44.82 13.77 -20.79
CA ALA A 429 44.53 12.71 -19.83
C ALA A 429 43.35 13.07 -18.92
N GLY A 430 43.34 14.28 -18.35
CA GLY A 430 42.24 14.78 -17.54
C GLY A 430 40.94 14.88 -18.34
N LEU A 431 40.99 15.37 -19.57
CA LEU A 431 39.83 15.44 -20.45
C LEU A 431 39.28 14.06 -20.82
N THR A 432 40.16 13.08 -21.07
CA THR A 432 39.74 11.69 -21.30
C THR A 432 39.03 11.12 -20.07
N ALA A 433 39.57 11.36 -18.87
CA ALA A 433 38.95 10.93 -17.62
C ALA A 433 37.60 11.63 -17.37
N ALA A 434 37.49 12.92 -17.67
CA ALA A 434 36.24 13.68 -17.55
C ALA A 434 35.17 13.16 -18.51
N LYS A 435 35.51 12.86 -19.78
CA LYS A 435 34.57 12.25 -20.74
C LYS A 435 34.12 10.85 -20.32
N ALA A 436 35.03 10.03 -19.80
CA ALA A 436 34.65 8.73 -19.24
C ALA A 436 33.68 8.86 -18.05
N ALA A 437 33.94 9.82 -17.16
CA ALA A 437 33.04 10.12 -16.03
C ALA A 437 31.66 10.62 -16.51
N LEU A 438 31.61 11.45 -17.56
CA LEU A 438 30.37 11.87 -18.20
C LEU A 438 29.56 10.67 -18.74
N THR A 439 30.20 9.72 -19.42
CA THR A 439 29.51 8.51 -19.89
C THR A 439 28.93 7.70 -18.73
N VAL A 440 29.65 7.58 -17.62
CA VAL A 440 29.15 6.91 -16.40
C VAL A 440 27.94 7.66 -15.84
N ALA A 441 28.02 8.97 -15.69
CA ALA A 441 26.94 9.81 -15.17
C ALA A 441 25.68 9.77 -16.05
N PHE A 442 25.86 9.79 -17.38
CA PHE A 442 24.76 9.65 -18.33
C PHE A 442 24.04 8.31 -18.20
N ASN A 443 24.80 7.22 -18.13
CA ASN A 443 24.23 5.87 -17.99
C ASN A 443 23.56 5.68 -16.62
N ASP A 444 24.13 6.24 -15.56
CA ASP A 444 23.53 6.27 -14.22
C ASP A 444 22.17 6.99 -14.24
N ALA A 445 22.13 8.22 -14.76
CA ALA A 445 20.91 9.03 -14.88
C ALA A 445 19.83 8.32 -15.73
N ALA A 446 20.22 7.76 -16.89
CA ALA A 446 19.32 7.02 -17.79
C ALA A 446 18.76 5.73 -17.16
N GLY A 447 19.53 5.11 -16.27
CA GLY A 447 19.22 3.84 -15.61
C GLY A 447 18.44 3.96 -14.29
N ARG A 448 18.19 5.17 -13.77
CA ARG A 448 17.48 5.34 -12.49
C ARG A 448 16.03 4.85 -12.55
N THR A 449 15.63 4.07 -11.54
CA THR A 449 14.26 3.52 -11.41
C THR A 449 13.62 3.71 -10.03
N VAL A 450 14.35 4.29 -9.07
CA VAL A 450 13.87 4.53 -7.70
C VAL A 450 14.15 5.98 -7.31
N PRO A 451 13.13 6.78 -6.93
CA PRO A 451 11.69 6.47 -6.98
C PRO A 451 11.20 6.08 -8.38
N ALA A 452 10.05 5.41 -8.47
CA ALA A 452 9.48 5.03 -9.76
C ALA A 452 9.34 6.28 -10.66
N PRO A 453 9.87 6.27 -11.90
CA PRO A 453 9.82 7.44 -12.78
C PRO A 453 8.38 7.87 -13.11
N ALA A 454 8.10 9.16 -12.96
CA ALA A 454 6.87 9.77 -13.47
C ALA A 454 6.98 9.98 -14.98
N THR A 455 5.99 9.56 -15.75
CA THR A 455 5.98 9.77 -17.20
C THR A 455 5.67 11.24 -17.53
N VAL A 456 6.53 11.87 -18.33
CA VAL A 456 6.34 13.22 -18.88
C VAL A 456 6.50 13.20 -20.40
N SER A 457 5.79 14.09 -21.11
CA SER A 457 5.85 14.14 -22.57
C SER A 457 5.46 15.51 -23.09
N GLY A 458 6.08 15.93 -24.19
CA GLY A 458 5.75 17.19 -24.85
C GLY A 458 6.14 18.41 -24.00
N ASP A 459 5.31 19.44 -24.02
CA ASP A 459 5.58 20.71 -23.36
C ASP A 459 5.32 20.67 -21.85
N GLN A 460 6.32 21.05 -21.06
CA GLN A 460 6.27 21.17 -19.60
C GLN A 460 6.15 22.62 -19.11
N GLY A 461 6.06 23.59 -20.02
CA GLY A 461 5.82 24.99 -19.67
C GLY A 461 4.52 25.15 -18.88
N GLY A 462 4.59 25.83 -17.73
CA GLY A 462 3.46 26.07 -16.83
C GLY A 462 3.24 24.98 -15.77
N THR A 463 4.09 23.96 -15.72
CA THR A 463 4.02 22.90 -14.70
C THR A 463 4.90 23.21 -13.48
N THR A 464 4.53 22.63 -12.33
CA THR A 464 5.35 22.60 -11.11
C THR A 464 5.63 21.15 -10.74
N LEU A 465 6.90 20.78 -10.65
CA LEU A 465 7.34 19.41 -10.42
C LEU A 465 8.06 19.28 -9.07
N PRO A 466 7.61 18.38 -8.16
CA PRO A 466 8.34 18.05 -6.93
C PRO A 466 9.64 17.26 -7.22
N PRO A 467 10.46 16.94 -6.22
CA PRO A 467 11.68 16.14 -6.44
C PRO A 467 11.34 14.73 -6.94
N GLY A 468 12.12 14.19 -7.88
CA GLY A 468 11.82 12.89 -8.47
C GLY A 468 12.53 12.58 -9.79
N ILE A 469 12.20 11.42 -10.36
CA ILE A 469 12.66 10.99 -11.69
C ILE A 469 11.52 11.17 -12.68
N TYR A 470 11.80 11.81 -13.81
CA TYR A 470 10.84 12.17 -14.85
C TYR A 470 11.28 11.56 -16.17
N LYS A 471 10.45 10.69 -16.77
CA LYS A 471 10.81 9.95 -17.98
C LYS A 471 9.95 10.35 -19.16
N SER A 472 10.62 10.76 -20.24
CA SER A 472 10.01 10.96 -21.56
C SER A 472 10.54 9.93 -22.56
N THR A 473 9.63 9.23 -23.22
CA THR A 473 9.96 8.30 -24.33
C THR A 473 10.12 9.01 -25.67
N SER A 474 9.95 10.33 -25.70
CA SER A 474 10.09 11.19 -26.88
C SER A 474 10.89 12.46 -26.51
N SER A 475 10.72 13.54 -27.29
CA SER A 475 11.26 14.85 -26.98
C SER A 475 10.48 15.53 -25.84
N LEU A 476 11.18 16.38 -25.08
CA LEU A 476 10.60 17.23 -24.04
C LEU A 476 10.82 18.70 -24.41
N SER A 477 9.79 19.54 -24.24
CA SER A 477 9.92 20.98 -24.47
C SER A 477 9.49 21.81 -23.27
N ILE A 478 9.96 23.06 -23.20
CA ILE A 478 9.51 24.08 -22.25
C ILE A 478 9.20 25.33 -23.08
N ALA A 479 7.92 25.56 -23.39
CA ALA A 479 7.51 26.60 -24.34
C ALA A 479 6.33 27.44 -23.85
N SER A 480 5.24 26.82 -23.39
CA SER A 480 3.98 27.53 -23.06
C SER A 480 3.98 28.24 -21.71
N GLY A 481 5.13 28.29 -21.02
CA GLY A 481 5.29 28.90 -19.70
C GLY A 481 6.62 28.50 -19.07
N ASN A 482 6.80 28.84 -17.80
CA ASN A 482 7.96 28.40 -17.01
C ASN A 482 7.73 27.01 -16.44
N LEU A 483 8.75 26.18 -16.45
CA LEU A 483 8.79 24.96 -15.65
C LEU A 483 9.30 25.32 -14.25
N THR A 484 8.55 24.98 -13.21
CA THR A 484 8.94 25.23 -11.81
C THR A 484 9.34 23.93 -11.13
N LEU A 485 10.52 23.88 -10.53
CA LEU A 485 11.01 22.78 -9.70
C LEU A 485 10.91 23.20 -8.23
N ASP A 486 10.08 22.49 -7.47
CA ASP A 486 9.73 22.84 -6.09
C ASP A 486 10.40 21.87 -5.09
N GLY A 487 11.38 22.36 -4.35
CA GLY A 487 12.11 21.56 -3.35
C GLY A 487 11.31 21.24 -2.09
N GLN A 488 10.08 21.73 -1.95
CA GLN A 488 9.18 21.46 -0.83
C GLN A 488 9.80 21.72 0.56
N GLY A 489 10.80 22.60 0.64
CA GLY A 489 11.55 22.94 1.84
C GLY A 489 12.80 22.09 2.10
N ASP A 490 13.14 21.14 1.23
CA ASP A 490 14.38 20.33 1.30
C ASP A 490 15.44 20.83 0.32
N ALA A 491 16.55 21.32 0.85
CA ALA A 491 17.71 21.80 0.09
C ALA A 491 18.44 20.69 -0.69
N ASN A 492 18.21 19.41 -0.33
CA ASN A 492 18.84 18.27 -0.98
C ASN A 492 17.94 17.64 -2.05
N SER A 493 16.84 18.30 -2.41
CA SER A 493 15.90 17.85 -3.45
C SER A 493 16.58 17.60 -4.79
N VAL A 494 16.33 16.44 -5.40
CA VAL A 494 16.94 16.02 -6.68
C VAL A 494 15.89 15.83 -7.77
N TRP A 495 16.22 16.30 -8.97
CA TRP A 495 15.45 16.07 -10.19
C TRP A 495 16.30 15.36 -11.23
N ILE A 496 15.77 14.28 -11.81
CA ILE A 496 16.42 13.56 -12.90
C ILE A 496 15.44 13.42 -14.06
N PHE A 497 15.68 14.15 -15.14
CA PHE A 497 14.92 14.04 -16.39
C PHE A 497 15.61 13.03 -17.32
N GLN A 498 14.92 11.97 -17.68
CA GLN A 498 15.33 10.95 -18.65
C GLN A 498 14.58 11.18 -19.95
N ILE A 499 15.22 11.81 -20.92
CA ILE A 499 14.60 12.21 -22.18
C ILE A 499 15.16 11.33 -23.29
N ALA A 500 14.32 10.54 -23.96
CA ALA A 500 14.77 9.60 -24.97
C ALA A 500 15.30 10.27 -26.25
N SER A 501 14.84 11.49 -26.54
CA SER A 501 15.24 12.28 -27.72
C SER A 501 15.70 13.68 -27.29
N THR A 502 15.18 14.73 -27.92
CA THR A 502 15.64 16.11 -27.75
C THR A 502 15.01 16.83 -26.55
N LEU A 503 15.77 17.77 -25.97
CA LEU A 503 15.27 18.76 -25.03
C LEU A 503 15.24 20.14 -25.71
N THR A 504 14.14 20.88 -25.59
CA THR A 504 14.06 22.23 -26.20
C THR A 504 13.37 23.24 -25.29
N THR A 505 14.00 24.37 -25.00
CA THR A 505 13.30 25.55 -24.45
C THR A 505 13.01 26.56 -25.54
N VAL A 506 11.88 27.26 -25.45
CA VAL A 506 11.49 28.29 -26.42
C VAL A 506 11.53 29.66 -25.75
N GLY A 507 12.43 30.52 -26.23
CA GLY A 507 12.57 31.91 -25.79
C GLY A 507 11.57 32.86 -26.46
N CYS A 508 11.59 34.13 -26.05
CA CYS A 508 10.66 35.16 -26.55
C CYS A 508 11.30 36.30 -27.34
N GLY A 509 12.58 36.20 -27.67
CA GLY A 509 13.26 37.07 -28.65
C GLY A 509 13.36 38.57 -28.31
N ALA A 510 12.95 39.02 -27.12
CA ALA A 510 12.78 40.46 -26.84
C ALA A 510 13.29 40.98 -25.46
N SER A 511 13.60 40.13 -24.46
CA SER A 511 14.01 40.58 -23.12
C SER A 511 14.64 39.47 -22.27
N VAL A 512 15.52 39.86 -21.32
CA VAL A 512 16.28 38.96 -20.43
C VAL A 512 15.85 39.10 -18.95
N PRO A 513 15.52 38.00 -18.23
CA PRO A 513 15.14 36.70 -18.77
C PRO A 513 13.78 36.80 -19.50
N CYS A 514 13.47 35.79 -20.30
CA CYS A 514 12.26 35.77 -21.10
C CYS A 514 10.99 35.79 -20.21
N ALA A 515 10.22 36.87 -20.23
CA ALA A 515 9.06 37.02 -19.36
C ALA A 515 7.84 36.16 -19.73
N THR A 516 7.80 35.61 -20.94
CA THR A 516 6.60 34.91 -21.47
C THR A 516 6.66 33.39 -21.40
N GLY A 517 7.77 32.79 -20.94
CA GLY A 517 7.91 31.33 -20.81
C GLY A 517 9.28 30.81 -21.23
N GLY A 518 9.48 29.49 -21.17
CA GLY A 518 10.71 28.83 -21.59
C GLY A 518 11.78 28.73 -20.50
N ASN A 519 11.54 29.28 -19.31
CA ASN A 519 12.48 29.24 -18.21
C ASN A 519 12.30 27.99 -17.33
N VAL A 520 13.39 27.56 -16.69
CA VAL A 520 13.37 26.65 -15.54
C VAL A 520 13.54 27.48 -14.28
N MET A 521 12.63 27.34 -13.32
CA MET A 521 12.63 28.09 -12.06
C MET A 521 12.80 27.15 -10.88
N LEU A 522 13.63 27.53 -9.92
CA LEU A 522 13.84 26.80 -8.66
C LEU A 522 13.14 27.54 -7.50
N ILE A 523 12.34 26.82 -6.70
CA ILE A 523 11.69 27.37 -5.51
C ILE A 523 11.87 26.45 -4.30
N ASN A 524 11.62 26.99 -3.10
CA ASN A 524 11.50 26.24 -1.85
C ASN A 524 12.66 25.27 -1.56
N GLY A 525 13.90 25.73 -1.74
CA GLY A 525 15.11 24.95 -1.46
C GLY A 525 15.65 24.15 -2.65
N ALA A 526 15.01 24.19 -3.83
CA ALA A 526 15.59 23.60 -5.03
C ALA A 526 16.94 24.27 -5.39
N ASP A 527 17.92 23.47 -5.80
CA ASP A 527 19.28 23.90 -6.16
C ASP A 527 19.68 23.32 -7.53
N ALA A 528 20.28 24.13 -8.39
CA ALA A 528 20.69 23.74 -9.74
C ALA A 528 21.71 22.60 -9.76
N ALA A 529 22.54 22.49 -8.73
CA ALA A 529 23.50 21.39 -8.58
C ALA A 529 22.80 20.02 -8.49
N ASN A 530 21.52 19.99 -8.10
CA ASN A 530 20.73 18.77 -7.93
C ASN A 530 19.72 18.52 -9.07
N VAL A 531 19.79 19.26 -10.17
CA VAL A 531 18.93 19.07 -11.35
C VAL A 531 19.75 18.47 -12.49
N PHE A 532 19.33 17.31 -13.00
CA PHE A 532 20.03 16.56 -14.03
C PHE A 532 19.12 16.29 -15.24
N TRP A 533 19.59 16.64 -16.43
CA TRP A 533 18.90 16.45 -17.70
C TRP A 533 19.67 15.45 -18.55
N GLN A 534 19.29 14.17 -18.50
CA GLN A 534 19.81 13.15 -19.40
C GLN A 534 19.04 13.21 -20.72
N VAL A 535 19.73 13.59 -21.79
CA VAL A 535 19.12 13.83 -23.11
C VAL A 535 19.68 12.83 -24.12
N GLY A 536 18.81 11.97 -24.65
CA GLY A 536 19.17 10.87 -25.54
C GLY A 536 19.71 11.32 -26.90
N SER A 537 19.48 12.57 -27.29
CA SER A 537 20.08 13.21 -28.47
C SER A 537 20.59 14.61 -28.14
N ALA A 538 20.08 15.66 -28.80
CA ALA A 538 20.54 17.04 -28.68
C ALA A 538 19.66 17.89 -27.76
N ALA A 539 20.24 18.93 -27.15
CA ALA A 539 19.52 19.93 -26.36
C ALA A 539 19.61 21.31 -27.03
N THR A 540 18.51 22.07 -27.01
CA THR A 540 18.45 23.45 -27.51
C THR A 540 17.85 24.36 -26.46
N ILE A 541 18.60 25.36 -26.01
CA ILE A 541 18.15 26.34 -25.02
C ILE A 541 17.85 27.65 -25.76
N GLY A 542 16.58 28.04 -25.75
CA GLY A 542 16.07 29.17 -26.51
C GLY A 542 16.54 30.53 -25.98
N GLN A 543 16.47 31.52 -26.86
CA GLN A 543 16.98 32.88 -26.64
C GLN A 543 16.47 33.52 -25.34
N PHE A 544 17.38 34.13 -24.59
CA PHE A 544 17.07 34.87 -23.36
C PHE A 544 16.35 34.08 -22.26
N THR A 545 16.31 32.74 -22.33
CA THR A 545 15.73 31.91 -21.27
C THR A 545 16.70 31.77 -20.09
N ALA A 546 16.15 31.56 -18.89
CA ALA A 546 16.91 31.11 -17.73
C ALA A 546 16.77 29.58 -17.61
N PHE A 547 17.90 28.87 -17.54
CA PHE A 547 17.96 27.42 -17.47
C PHE A 547 18.77 26.97 -16.25
N GLU A 548 18.28 25.94 -15.56
CA GLU A 548 18.82 25.46 -14.29
C GLU A 548 19.15 23.96 -14.41
N GLY A 549 20.37 23.59 -14.06
CA GLY A 549 20.79 22.19 -13.96
C GLY A 549 21.89 21.74 -14.94
N THR A 550 22.32 20.49 -14.75
CA THR A 550 23.36 19.84 -15.57
C THR A 550 22.72 19.11 -16.74
N ILE A 551 23.07 19.50 -17.96
CA ILE A 551 22.68 18.80 -19.20
C ILE A 551 23.75 17.75 -19.53
N LEU A 552 23.32 16.49 -19.64
CA LEU A 552 24.10 15.36 -20.14
C LEU A 552 23.49 14.92 -21.49
N ALA A 553 23.96 15.51 -22.58
CA ALA A 553 23.45 15.24 -23.91
C ALA A 553 24.31 14.20 -24.64
N ASN A 554 23.65 13.29 -25.35
CA ASN A 554 24.33 12.33 -26.21
C ASN A 554 25.00 13.01 -27.40
N ASP A 555 24.32 14.01 -27.97
CA ASP A 555 24.75 14.75 -29.16
C ASP A 555 25.02 16.22 -28.78
N ASP A 556 24.64 17.17 -29.63
CA ASP A 556 24.93 18.60 -29.51
C ASP A 556 24.12 19.30 -28.40
N ILE A 557 24.71 20.37 -27.86
CA ILE A 557 24.02 21.35 -27.03
C ILE A 557 24.12 22.72 -27.71
N SER A 558 22.99 23.29 -28.10
CA SER A 558 22.90 24.61 -28.73
C SER A 558 22.25 25.60 -27.79
N ILE A 559 22.96 26.68 -27.48
CA ILE A 559 22.44 27.79 -26.68
C ILE A 559 22.20 28.98 -27.62
N ASP A 560 20.95 29.41 -27.71
CA ASP A 560 20.57 30.55 -28.54
C ASP A 560 20.75 31.87 -27.77
N THR A 561 20.88 32.95 -28.55
CA THR A 561 21.21 34.31 -28.10
C THR A 561 20.78 34.69 -26.67
N GLY A 562 21.77 34.95 -25.83
CA GLY A 562 21.60 35.63 -24.54
C GLY A 562 20.88 34.81 -23.47
N ALA A 563 20.86 33.48 -23.60
CA ALA A 563 20.35 32.61 -22.55
C ALA A 563 21.26 32.67 -21.31
N GLN A 564 20.67 32.42 -20.14
CA GLN A 564 21.36 32.34 -18.86
C GLN A 564 21.26 30.92 -18.32
N ILE A 565 22.40 30.29 -18.09
CA ILE A 565 22.51 28.92 -17.62
C ILE A 565 23.21 28.95 -16.26
N ASN A 566 22.52 28.44 -15.24
CA ASN A 566 23.11 28.06 -13.97
C ASN A 566 23.17 26.53 -13.93
N GLY A 567 24.31 25.98 -14.32
CA GLY A 567 24.38 24.59 -14.73
C GLY A 567 25.68 24.16 -15.40
N ARG A 568 25.63 22.99 -16.03
CA ARG A 568 26.74 22.43 -16.81
C ARG A 568 26.24 21.98 -18.17
N LEU A 569 27.04 22.19 -19.21
CA LEU A 569 26.76 21.78 -20.58
C LEU A 569 27.71 20.64 -20.97
N LEU A 570 27.26 19.39 -20.80
CA LEU A 570 28.09 18.20 -21.01
C LEU A 570 27.57 17.43 -22.22
N SER A 571 28.21 17.60 -23.38
CA SER A 571 27.77 17.04 -24.67
C SER A 571 28.65 15.86 -25.11
N GLY A 572 28.15 15.05 -26.05
CA GLY A 572 28.85 13.87 -26.54
C GLY A 572 29.01 12.80 -25.45
N ALA A 573 27.95 12.53 -24.67
CA ALA A 573 28.05 11.71 -23.46
C ALA A 573 28.34 10.22 -23.73
N GLN A 574 28.02 9.70 -24.92
CA GLN A 574 28.37 8.33 -25.30
C GLN A 574 29.61 8.28 -26.19
N PRO A 575 30.33 7.13 -26.23
CA PRO A 575 31.52 6.95 -27.06
C PRO A 575 31.32 7.19 -28.57
N SER A 576 30.08 7.07 -29.07
CA SER A 576 29.72 7.33 -30.46
C SER A 576 29.26 8.76 -30.75
N GLY A 577 29.07 9.60 -29.72
CA GLY A 577 28.51 10.94 -29.85
C GLY A 577 29.58 11.99 -30.15
N ALA A 578 29.63 12.46 -31.39
CA ALA A 578 30.25 13.75 -31.72
C ALA A 578 29.27 14.85 -31.26
N GLY A 579 29.41 15.30 -30.01
CA GLY A 579 28.58 16.37 -29.46
C GLY A 579 29.37 17.67 -29.35
N ALA A 580 28.91 18.71 -30.04
CA ALA A 580 29.43 20.06 -29.93
C ALA A 580 28.64 20.88 -28.91
N VAL A 581 29.22 22.02 -28.50
CA VAL A 581 28.50 23.07 -27.74
C VAL A 581 28.60 24.38 -28.51
N THR A 582 27.46 25.03 -28.75
CA THR A 582 27.40 26.33 -29.44
C THR A 582 26.81 27.39 -28.52
N LEU A 583 27.47 28.55 -28.44
CA LEU A 583 27.11 29.69 -27.61
C LEU A 583 27.04 30.98 -28.43
N ILE A 584 26.08 31.84 -28.07
CA ILE A 584 25.77 33.11 -28.73
C ILE A 584 25.47 34.19 -27.66
N SER A 585 26.48 34.90 -27.17
CA SER A 585 26.31 35.98 -26.16
C SER A 585 25.63 35.54 -24.85
N ASP A 586 25.89 34.31 -24.40
CA ASP A 586 25.21 33.70 -23.26
C ASP A 586 25.92 33.98 -21.93
N ILE A 587 25.25 33.65 -20.82
CA ILE A 587 25.86 33.59 -19.49
C ILE A 587 25.80 32.13 -19.04
N VAL A 588 26.94 31.51 -18.77
CA VAL A 588 27.02 30.13 -18.29
C VAL A 588 27.82 30.08 -17.00
N THR A 589 27.17 29.73 -15.90
CA THR A 589 27.77 29.70 -14.56
C THR A 589 27.66 28.30 -13.98
N ILE A 590 28.78 27.75 -13.53
CA ILE A 590 28.80 26.49 -12.79
C ILE A 590 28.03 26.65 -11.45
N PRO A 591 27.15 25.69 -11.07
CA PRO A 591 26.46 25.70 -9.79
C PRO A 591 27.40 25.59 -8.58
#